data_AF-A0A7C3MZD8-F1
#
_entry.id   AF-A0A7C3MZD8-F1
#
_cell.length_a   1.000
_cell.length_b   1.000
_cell.length_c   1.000
_cell.angle_alpha   90.00
_cell.angle_beta   90.00
_cell.angle_gamma   90.00
#
_symmetry.space_group_name_H-M   'P 1'
#
loop_
_entity.id
_entity.type
_entity.pdbx_description
1 polymer ?
#
loop_
_entity_poly.entity_id
_entity_poly.type
_entity_poly.pdbx_seq_one_letter_code
_entity_poly.pdbx_strand_id
1 'polypeptide(L)'
;TAAKKASRVANDGLVSAYIHAGGKIGVLVEVNCETDFVARTEDFQSFVKNVAMHIAAASPQYIRREEVPPEIIDREKRIYREQALDSGKPERVIDKIVEGKLERFYSEVCLLEQTYVRDPDVTVKDVLDALIAKIGENITIRRFARFQLGEGLPSHS
;
A
#
# COMPACT_ATOMS: atom_id res chain seq x y z
N THR A 1 -5.12 -14.23 15.21
CA THR A 1 -4.40 -13.07 14.66
C THR A 1 -4.44 -13.13 13.14
N ALA A 2 -4.30 -12.01 12.44
CA ALA A 2 -4.31 -11.98 10.98
C ALA A 2 -3.23 -12.91 10.38
N ALA A 3 -2.02 -12.90 10.96
CA ALA A 3 -0.93 -13.81 10.57
C ALA A 3 -1.32 -15.30 10.57
N LYS A 4 -2.15 -15.76 11.54
CA LYS A 4 -2.60 -17.17 11.58
C LYS A 4 -3.59 -17.54 10.46
N LYS A 5 -4.22 -16.55 9.84
CA LYS A 5 -5.24 -16.74 8.79
C LYS A 5 -4.70 -16.49 7.39
N ALA A 6 -3.56 -15.81 7.26
CA ALA A 6 -2.96 -15.44 5.97
C ALA A 6 -2.69 -16.62 5.01
N SER A 7 -2.53 -17.85 5.53
CA SER A 7 -2.35 -19.05 4.72
C SER A 7 -3.64 -19.66 4.18
N ARG A 8 -4.81 -19.18 4.62
CA ARG A 8 -6.11 -19.66 4.14
C ARG A 8 -6.41 -19.07 2.77
N VAL A 9 -7.02 -19.88 1.92
CA VAL A 9 -7.42 -19.46 0.57
C VAL A 9 -8.55 -18.44 0.67
N ALA A 10 -8.35 -17.27 0.07
CA ALA A 10 -9.34 -16.20 -0.05
C ALA A 10 -9.59 -15.94 -1.54
N ASN A 11 -10.63 -16.58 -2.11
CA ASN A 11 -10.97 -16.51 -3.54
C ASN A 11 -12.30 -15.81 -3.81
N ASP A 12 -13.07 -15.47 -2.77
CA ASP A 12 -14.26 -14.63 -2.88
C ASP A 12 -13.88 -13.17 -2.62
N GLY A 13 -14.82 -12.22 -2.70
CA GLY A 13 -14.58 -10.82 -2.35
C GLY A 13 -15.20 -9.84 -3.34
N LEU A 14 -14.56 -8.67 -3.49
CA LEU A 14 -15.08 -7.59 -4.32
C LEU A 14 -13.99 -6.89 -5.12
N VAL A 15 -14.38 -6.44 -6.31
CA VAL A 15 -13.67 -5.42 -7.06
C VAL A 15 -14.41 -4.09 -6.86
N SER A 16 -13.71 -3.06 -6.38
CA SER A 16 -14.26 -1.71 -6.22
C SER A 16 -13.61 -0.73 -7.18
N ALA A 17 -14.41 0.20 -7.68
CA ALA A 17 -13.96 1.32 -8.49
C ALA A 17 -14.10 2.64 -7.72
N TYR A 18 -13.11 3.52 -7.83
CA TYR A 18 -13.17 4.88 -7.30
C TYR A 18 -12.71 5.87 -8.35
N ILE A 19 -13.56 6.87 -8.63
CA ILE A 19 -13.30 7.93 -9.60
C ILE A 19 -13.25 9.26 -8.85
N HIS A 20 -12.18 10.02 -9.04
CA HIS A 20 -11.92 11.27 -8.33
C HIS A 20 -11.69 12.44 -9.28
N ALA A 21 -11.81 13.66 -8.75
CA ALA A 21 -11.48 14.92 -9.42
C ALA A 21 -12.10 15.05 -10.83
N GLY A 22 -13.38 14.71 -10.97
CA GLY A 22 -14.09 14.80 -12.25
C GLY A 22 -13.58 13.83 -13.32
N GLY A 23 -13.02 12.67 -12.92
CA GLY A 23 -12.51 11.67 -13.85
C GLY A 23 -11.01 11.76 -14.14
N LYS A 24 -10.28 12.64 -13.45
CA LYS A 24 -8.82 12.78 -13.61
C LYS A 24 -8.02 11.68 -12.93
N ILE A 25 -8.61 11.00 -11.95
CA ILE A 25 -7.99 9.84 -11.28
C ILE A 25 -9.02 8.72 -11.22
N GLY A 26 -8.62 7.51 -11.61
CA GLY A 26 -9.44 6.31 -11.53
C GLY A 26 -8.67 5.16 -10.87
N VAL A 27 -9.34 4.43 -9.98
CA VAL A 27 -8.79 3.26 -9.29
C VAL A 27 -9.72 2.07 -9.45
N LEU A 28 -9.15 0.90 -9.69
CA LEU A 28 -9.77 -0.41 -9.48
C LEU A 28 -8.96 -1.17 -8.43
N VAL A 29 -9.62 -1.77 -7.44
CA VAL A 29 -8.97 -2.62 -6.44
C VAL A 29 -9.74 -3.91 -6.26
N GLU A 30 -9.04 -5.03 -6.25
CA GLU A 30 -9.56 -6.34 -5.89
C GLU A 30 -9.15 -6.67 -4.45
N VAL A 31 -10.13 -6.93 -3.60
CA VAL A 31 -9.92 -7.40 -2.23
C VAL A 31 -10.67 -8.71 -2.05
N ASN A 32 -9.94 -9.74 -1.62
CA ASN A 32 -10.49 -11.07 -1.42
C ASN A 32 -10.80 -11.35 0.06
N CYS A 33 -11.80 -12.20 0.30
CA CYS A 33 -12.13 -12.86 1.56
C CYS A 33 -12.35 -14.36 1.36
N GLU A 34 -12.63 -15.11 2.45
CA GLU A 34 -12.83 -16.56 2.35
C GLU A 34 -14.23 -16.90 1.82
N THR A 35 -15.27 -16.10 2.15
CA THR A 35 -16.67 -16.40 1.80
C THR A 35 -17.43 -15.24 1.12
N ASP A 36 -18.43 -15.59 0.31
CA ASP A 36 -19.35 -14.62 -0.32
C ASP A 36 -20.22 -13.88 0.71
N PHE A 37 -20.48 -14.52 1.86
CA PHE A 37 -21.18 -13.90 2.98
C PHE A 37 -20.41 -12.68 3.49
N VAL A 38 -19.11 -12.82 3.74
CA VAL A 38 -18.26 -11.71 4.18
C VAL A 38 -18.19 -10.61 3.13
N ALA A 39 -18.08 -10.98 1.85
CA ALA A 39 -18.06 -10.02 0.74
C ALA A 39 -19.29 -9.09 0.72
N ARG A 40 -20.43 -9.56 1.24
CA ARG A 40 -21.70 -8.80 1.29
C ARG A 40 -21.87 -7.95 2.55
N THR A 41 -20.99 -8.07 3.54
CA THR A 41 -21.09 -7.28 4.78
C THR A 41 -20.76 -5.80 4.57
N GLU A 42 -21.40 -4.92 5.32
CA GLU A 42 -21.14 -3.47 5.25
C GLU A 42 -19.71 -3.11 5.63
N ASP A 43 -19.14 -3.79 6.63
CA ASP A 43 -17.76 -3.60 7.06
C ASP A 43 -16.77 -3.88 5.93
N PHE A 44 -16.92 -5.03 5.26
CA PHE A 44 -16.05 -5.41 4.14
C PHE A 44 -16.21 -4.44 2.97
N GLN A 45 -17.45 -4.16 2.54
CA GLN A 45 -17.71 -3.23 1.44
C GLN A 45 -17.15 -1.82 1.71
N SER A 46 -17.28 -1.35 2.95
CA SER A 46 -16.75 -0.05 3.36
C SER A 46 -15.22 -0.04 3.32
N PHE A 47 -14.58 -1.12 3.79
CA PHE A 47 -13.13 -1.27 3.69
C PHE A 47 -12.65 -1.23 2.24
N VAL A 48 -13.23 -2.04 1.33
CA VAL A 48 -12.79 -2.08 -0.08
C VAL A 48 -12.93 -0.70 -0.75
N LYS A 49 -14.05 0.00 -0.54
CA LYS A 49 -14.26 1.37 -1.06
C LYS A 49 -13.23 2.36 -0.51
N ASN A 50 -12.93 2.28 0.79
CA ASN A 50 -11.98 3.18 1.42
C ASN A 50 -10.54 2.92 0.97
N VAL A 51 -10.16 1.66 0.74
CA VAL A 51 -8.87 1.31 0.14
C VAL A 51 -8.76 1.87 -1.28
N ALA A 52 -9.81 1.79 -2.10
CA ALA A 52 -9.81 2.39 -3.43
C ALA A 52 -9.58 3.92 -3.39
N MET A 53 -10.25 4.62 -2.46
CA MET A 53 -10.05 6.04 -2.22
C MET A 53 -8.62 6.36 -1.72
N HIS A 54 -8.10 5.54 -0.81
CA HIS A 54 -6.73 5.67 -0.31
C HIS A 54 -5.72 5.57 -1.46
N ILE A 55 -5.83 4.54 -2.30
CA ILE A 55 -4.94 4.35 -3.46
C ILE A 55 -5.00 5.56 -4.40
N ALA A 56 -6.18 6.14 -4.62
CA ALA A 56 -6.31 7.33 -5.47
C ALA A 56 -5.51 8.52 -4.93
N ALA A 57 -5.52 8.72 -3.61
CA ALA A 57 -4.86 9.83 -2.92
C ALA A 57 -3.36 9.60 -2.68
N ALA A 58 -2.98 8.41 -2.19
CA ALA A 58 -1.62 8.10 -1.75
C ALA A 58 -0.72 7.52 -2.85
N SER A 59 -1.31 7.09 -3.97
CA SER A 59 -0.59 6.61 -5.16
C SER A 59 0.51 5.55 -4.87
N PRO A 60 0.21 4.48 -4.11
CA PRO A 60 1.16 3.38 -3.93
C PRO A 60 1.52 2.73 -5.27
N GLN A 61 2.71 2.13 -5.34
CA GLN A 61 3.17 1.38 -6.50
C GLN A 61 3.07 -0.14 -6.28
N TYR A 62 3.15 -0.57 -5.02
CA TYR A 62 3.13 -1.98 -4.61
C TYR A 62 2.13 -2.18 -3.47
N ILE A 63 1.66 -3.40 -3.25
CA ILE A 63 0.80 -3.67 -2.08
C ILE A 63 1.67 -3.84 -0.84
N ARG A 64 2.75 -4.60 -0.95
CA ARG A 64 3.62 -5.04 0.17
C ARG A 64 5.09 -4.96 -0.21
N ARG A 65 5.98 -4.96 0.81
CA ARG A 65 7.43 -4.83 0.62
C ARG A 65 8.01 -5.91 -0.29
N GLU A 66 7.49 -7.13 -0.20
CA GLU A 66 7.96 -8.28 -0.99
C GLU A 66 7.64 -8.19 -2.48
N GLU A 67 6.74 -7.28 -2.88
CA GLU A 67 6.42 -7.02 -4.28
C GLU A 67 7.36 -5.99 -4.91
N VAL A 68 8.20 -5.31 -4.12
CA VAL A 68 9.19 -4.36 -4.63
C VAL A 68 10.34 -5.14 -5.27
N PRO A 69 10.65 -4.91 -6.57
CA PRO A 69 11.72 -5.64 -7.23
C PRO A 69 13.09 -5.39 -6.55
N PRO A 70 13.92 -6.43 -6.35
CA PRO A 70 15.22 -6.30 -5.69
C PRO A 70 16.13 -5.24 -6.32
N GLU A 71 16.09 -5.10 -7.64
CA GLU A 71 16.86 -4.10 -8.38
C GLU A 71 16.47 -2.65 -8.05
N ILE A 72 15.21 -2.41 -7.66
CA ILE A 72 14.75 -1.11 -7.18
C ILE A 72 15.36 -0.87 -5.79
N ILE A 73 15.25 -1.85 -4.89
CA ILE A 73 15.76 -1.77 -3.52
C ILE A 73 17.27 -1.52 -3.52
N ASP A 74 18.03 -2.26 -4.33
CA ASP A 74 19.48 -2.11 -4.40
C ASP A 74 19.90 -0.76 -4.96
N ARG A 75 19.16 -0.25 -5.96
CA ARG A 75 19.38 1.09 -6.50
C ARG A 75 19.11 2.17 -5.45
N GLU A 76 17.97 2.12 -4.77
CA GLU A 76 17.62 3.09 -3.72
C GLU A 76 18.64 3.04 -2.56
N LYS A 77 19.03 1.84 -2.11
CA LYS A 77 20.07 1.66 -1.08
C LYS A 77 21.38 2.32 -1.48
N ARG A 78 21.83 2.16 -2.73
CA ARG A 78 23.06 2.79 -3.23
C ARG A 78 22.95 4.31 -3.16
N ILE A 79 21.86 4.88 -3.68
CA ILE A 79 21.60 6.32 -3.67
C ILE A 79 21.60 6.86 -2.22
N TYR A 80 20.93 6.17 -1.30
CA TYR A 80 20.85 6.60 0.10
C TYR A 80 22.20 6.50 0.81
N ARG A 81 23.02 5.51 0.48
CA ARG A 81 24.38 5.35 1.00
C ARG A 81 25.28 6.48 0.54
N GLU A 82 25.28 6.79 -0.75
CA GLU A 82 26.03 7.91 -1.33
C GLU A 82 25.63 9.23 -0.65
N GLN A 83 24.34 9.53 -0.59
CA GLN A 83 23.81 10.72 0.11
C GLN A 83 24.20 10.77 1.60
N ALA A 84 24.29 9.62 2.26
CA ALA A 84 24.67 9.55 3.67
C ALA A 84 26.17 9.81 3.86
N LEU A 85 27.03 9.29 2.98
CA LEU A 85 28.48 9.56 3.00
C LEU A 85 28.76 11.05 2.75
N ASP A 86 28.05 11.66 1.80
CA ASP A 86 28.17 13.09 1.48
C ASP A 86 27.69 14.01 2.61
N SER A 87 26.93 13.48 3.58
CA SER A 87 26.43 14.25 4.73
C SER A 87 27.49 14.55 5.79
N GLY A 88 28.72 14.03 5.65
CA GLY A 88 29.83 14.24 6.59
C GLY A 88 29.64 13.54 7.95
N LYS A 89 28.64 12.65 8.07
CA LYS A 89 28.39 11.87 9.28
C LYS A 89 29.35 10.68 9.38
N PRO A 90 29.68 10.20 10.61
CA PRO A 90 30.57 9.05 10.78
C PRO A 90 30.06 7.77 10.10
N GLU A 91 30.97 6.97 9.52
CA GLU A 91 30.62 5.71 8.83
C GLU A 91 29.73 4.78 9.66
N ARG A 92 29.98 4.71 10.98
CA ARG A 92 29.21 3.89 11.92
C ARG A 92 27.70 4.19 11.97
N VAL A 93 27.25 5.37 11.52
CA VAL A 93 25.83 5.73 11.49
C VAL A 93 25.21 5.64 10.08
N ILE A 94 26.03 5.42 9.05
CA ILE A 94 25.58 5.41 7.66
C ILE A 94 24.55 4.29 7.43
N ASP A 95 24.82 3.09 7.91
CA ASP A 95 23.91 1.95 7.71
C ASP A 95 22.53 2.22 8.33
N LYS A 96 22.49 2.82 9.53
CA LYS A 96 21.23 3.21 10.19
C LYS A 96 20.48 4.32 9.44
N ILE A 97 21.21 5.24 8.81
CA ILE A 97 20.60 6.29 7.97
C ILE A 97 19.99 5.68 6.72
N VAL A 98 20.70 4.76 6.06
CA VAL A 98 20.21 4.04 4.88
C VAL A 98 18.97 3.23 5.22
N GLU A 99 18.99 2.51 6.35
CA GLU A 99 17.83 1.76 6.85
C GLU A 99 16.62 2.67 7.06
N GLY A 100 16.78 3.80 7.76
CA GLY A 100 15.67 4.74 7.98
C GLY A 100 15.12 5.36 6.69
N LYS A 101 15.99 5.64 5.71
CA LYS A 101 15.54 6.11 4.38
C LYS A 101 14.80 5.02 3.61
N LEU A 102 15.23 3.77 3.75
CA LEU A 102 14.56 2.64 3.12
C LEU A 102 13.18 2.36 3.75
N GLU A 103 13.05 2.49 5.07
CA GLU A 103 11.75 2.44 5.74
C GLU A 103 10.81 3.53 5.23
N ARG A 104 11.32 4.75 5.06
CA ARG A 104 10.54 5.84 4.46
C ARG A 104 10.12 5.50 3.03
N PHE A 105 11.03 4.97 2.22
CA PHE A 105 10.72 4.54 0.85
C PHE A 105 9.56 3.53 0.85
N TYR A 106 9.60 2.50 1.70
CA TYR A 106 8.50 1.54 1.81
C TYR A 106 7.19 2.21 2.23
N SER A 107 7.22 3.12 3.19
CA SER A 107 6.03 3.87 3.64
C SER A 107 5.42 4.75 2.55
N GLU A 108 6.19 5.13 1.52
CA GLU A 108 5.72 5.94 0.40
C GLU A 108 5.19 5.07 -0.74
N VAL A 109 5.83 3.93 -1.04
CA VAL A 109 5.51 3.12 -2.25
C VAL A 109 4.67 1.87 -2.00
N CYS A 110 4.60 1.36 -0.76
CA CYS A 110 3.85 0.14 -0.43
C CYS A 110 2.54 0.48 0.28
N LEU A 111 1.40 0.09 -0.30
CA LEU A 111 0.06 0.38 0.22
C LEU A 111 -0.10 -0.01 1.70
N LEU A 112 0.35 -1.20 2.09
CA LEU A 112 0.20 -1.69 3.47
C LEU A 112 1.05 -0.90 4.48
N GLU A 113 2.12 -0.25 4.04
CA GLU A 113 3.01 0.55 4.88
C GLU A 113 2.59 2.02 4.97
N GLN A 114 1.65 2.45 4.12
CA GLN A 114 1.17 3.83 4.08
C GLN A 114 0.29 4.15 5.28
N THR A 115 0.48 5.36 5.82
CA THR A 115 -0.44 5.98 6.78
C THR A 115 -1.82 6.16 6.16
N TYR A 116 -2.86 5.71 6.84
CA TYR A 116 -4.20 5.66 6.29
C TYR A 116 -4.81 7.05 6.16
N VAL A 117 -5.17 7.46 4.94
CA VAL A 117 -5.72 8.81 4.65
C VAL A 117 -6.95 9.23 5.48
N ARG A 118 -7.70 8.28 6.04
CA ARG A 118 -8.87 8.59 6.89
C ARG A 118 -8.55 8.63 8.38
N ASP A 119 -7.40 8.09 8.79
CA ASP A 119 -6.94 8.04 10.16
C ASP A 119 -5.41 7.99 10.17
N PRO A 120 -4.73 9.14 10.37
CA PRO A 120 -3.29 9.24 10.25
C PRO A 120 -2.51 8.55 11.39
N ASP A 121 -3.20 8.06 12.43
CA ASP A 121 -2.58 7.38 13.55
C ASP A 121 -2.29 5.89 13.26
N VAL A 122 -2.82 5.36 12.15
CA VAL A 122 -2.72 3.95 11.78
C VAL A 122 -2.30 3.76 10.32
N THR A 123 -1.71 2.60 10.02
CA THR A 123 -1.41 2.21 8.63
C THR A 123 -2.59 1.49 7.97
N VAL A 124 -2.57 1.35 6.64
CA VAL A 124 -3.54 0.51 5.93
C VAL A 124 -3.48 -0.94 6.42
N LYS A 125 -2.28 -1.45 6.75
CA LYS A 125 -2.11 -2.78 7.34
C LYS A 125 -2.83 -2.92 8.67
N ASP A 126 -2.75 -1.92 9.55
CA ASP A 126 -3.44 -1.96 10.86
C ASP A 126 -4.96 -2.01 10.68
N VAL A 127 -5.49 -1.23 9.73
CA VAL A 127 -6.92 -1.25 9.39
C VAL A 127 -7.34 -2.62 8.85
N LEU A 128 -6.53 -3.22 7.97
CA LEU A 128 -6.77 -4.56 7.44
C LEU A 128 -6.73 -5.62 8.55
N ASP A 129 -5.71 -5.59 9.40
CA ASP A 129 -5.54 -6.54 10.51
C ASP A 129 -6.68 -6.44 11.53
N ALA A 130 -7.16 -5.23 11.81
CA ALA A 130 -8.32 -4.99 12.66
C ALA A 130 -9.60 -5.58 12.04
N LEU A 131 -9.79 -5.42 10.73
CA LEU A 131 -10.92 -6.01 10.01
C LEU A 131 -10.88 -7.55 10.04
N ILE A 132 -9.71 -8.15 9.79
CA ILE A 132 -9.49 -9.61 9.87
C ILE A 132 -9.77 -10.14 11.29
N ALA A 133 -9.40 -9.37 12.31
CA ALA A 133 -9.68 -9.70 13.71
C ALA A 133 -11.19 -9.67 13.99
N LYS A 134 -11.89 -8.63 13.49
CA LYS A 134 -13.35 -8.45 13.65
C LYS A 134 -14.15 -9.53 12.92
N ILE A 135 -13.83 -9.80 11.66
CA ILE A 135 -14.61 -10.68 10.77
C ILE A 135 -14.34 -12.16 11.05
N GLY A 136 -13.10 -12.52 11.39
CA GLY A 136 -12.77 -13.93 11.60
C GLY A 136 -12.16 -14.65 10.38
N GLU A 137 -12.16 -14.01 9.21
CA GLU A 137 -11.63 -14.55 7.95
C GLU A 137 -10.31 -13.90 7.52
N ASN A 138 -9.56 -14.60 6.66
CA ASN A 138 -8.48 -14.01 5.88
C ASN A 138 -9.04 -12.98 4.90
N ILE A 139 -8.42 -11.81 4.87
CA ILE A 139 -8.75 -10.75 3.91
C ILE A 139 -7.43 -10.31 3.27
N THR A 140 -7.40 -10.18 1.96
CA THR A 140 -6.18 -9.81 1.23
C THR A 140 -6.50 -8.79 0.16
N ILE A 141 -5.73 -7.69 0.13
CA ILE A 141 -5.70 -6.79 -1.03
C ILE A 141 -4.87 -7.50 -2.10
N ARG A 142 -5.49 -7.87 -3.22
CA ARG A 142 -4.90 -8.81 -4.19
C ARG A 142 -4.12 -8.12 -5.29
N ARG A 143 -4.70 -7.04 -5.83
CA ARG A 143 -4.15 -6.18 -6.88
C ARG A 143 -4.94 -4.90 -6.97
N PHE A 144 -4.33 -3.86 -7.50
CA PHE A 144 -5.03 -2.64 -7.90
C PHE A 144 -4.47 -2.11 -9.22
N ALA A 145 -5.23 -1.24 -9.85
CA ALA A 145 -4.78 -0.38 -10.93
C ALA A 145 -5.18 1.06 -10.60
N ARG A 146 -4.26 1.99 -10.79
CA ARG A 146 -4.49 3.43 -10.62
C ARG A 146 -4.11 4.11 -11.93
N PHE A 147 -4.98 4.99 -12.39
CA PHE A 147 -4.75 5.84 -13.56
C PHE A 147 -4.87 7.29 -13.15
N GLN A 148 -3.95 8.11 -13.62
CA GLN A 148 -4.02 9.56 -13.48
C GLN A 148 -3.88 10.23 -14.85
N LEU A 149 -4.77 11.18 -15.15
CA LEU A 149 -4.76 11.91 -16.41
C LEU A 149 -3.44 12.66 -16.58
N GLY A 150 -2.75 12.40 -17.70
CA GLY A 150 -1.48 13.03 -18.04
C GLY A 150 -0.26 12.46 -17.34
N GLU A 151 -0.42 11.38 -16.57
CA GLU A 151 0.72 10.68 -15.96
C GLU A 151 1.71 10.19 -17.03
N GLY A 152 3.00 10.50 -16.84
CA GLY A 152 4.07 10.13 -17.76
C GLY A 152 4.19 11.03 -19.01
N LEU A 153 3.36 12.05 -19.18
CA LEU A 153 3.49 13.03 -20.25
C LEU A 153 4.26 14.29 -19.79
N PRO A 154 5.02 14.96 -20.69
CA PRO A 154 5.64 16.25 -20.38
C PRO A 154 4.57 17.27 -19.98
N SER A 155 4.80 18.01 -18.89
CA SER A 155 3.89 19.12 -18.52
C SER A 155 4.04 20.25 -19.54
N HIS A 156 2.95 20.62 -20.21
CA HIS A 156 2.86 21.88 -20.94
C HIS A 156 2.54 23.00 -19.95
N SER A 157 3.55 23.47 -19.24
CA SER A 157 3.47 24.64 -18.37
C SER A 157 4.77 25.41 -18.44
#